data_AF-X0JDH0-F1
#
_entry.id   AF-X0JDH0-F1
#
_cell.length_a   1.000
_cell.length_b   1.000
_cell.length_c   1.000
_cell.angle_alpha   90.00
_cell.angle_beta   90.00
_cell.angle_gamma   90.00
#
_symmetry.space_group_name_H-M   'P 1'
#
loop_
_entity.id
_entity.type
_entity.pdbx_description
1 polymer ?
#
loop_
_entity_poly.entity_id
_entity_poly.type
_entity_poly.pdbx_seq_one_letter_code
_entity_poly.pdbx_strand_id
1 'polypeptide(L)'
;MSPNAISTGTQAKQDYYLVGLKQYGLQQPSAQQKLTPLDMNMPRLYGIRLVLCFQLTSGADILQMNNPKKGLAHTVTSIPWIAGVIDPEEGQDPKTRRVQIVDSPSGFKFPYKDLSDTLPSYAALKEKSFPLSEFSTAQLGPIGVMPQGPD
;
A
#
# COMPACT_ATOMS: atom_id res chain seq x y z
N MET A 1 -13.87 -21.63 -33.51
CA MET A 1 -13.48 -20.23 -33.25
C MET A 1 -13.05 -20.14 -31.80
N SER A 2 -11.75 -20.14 -31.54
CA SER A 2 -11.22 -19.90 -30.19
C SER A 2 -10.74 -18.47 -30.11
N PRO A 3 -11.27 -17.65 -29.19
CA PRO A 3 -10.51 -16.56 -28.66
C PRO A 3 -10.01 -16.99 -27.28
N ASN A 4 -8.70 -16.93 -27.05
CA ASN A 4 -8.23 -15.82 -26.24
C ASN A 4 -6.72 -15.76 -26.16
N ALA A 5 -6.28 -14.55 -26.45
CA ALA A 5 -4.93 -14.09 -26.47
C ALA A 5 -4.28 -14.19 -25.08
N ILE A 6 -2.99 -14.48 -25.14
CA ILE A 6 -2.02 -14.40 -24.06
C ILE A 6 -2.02 -12.96 -23.52
N SER A 7 -2.55 -12.77 -22.31
CA SER A 7 -2.39 -11.55 -21.51
C SER A 7 -1.76 -11.91 -20.16
N THR A 8 -0.58 -12.53 -20.18
CA THR A 8 0.03 -13.13 -18.98
C THR A 8 1.09 -12.24 -18.31
N GLY A 9 1.70 -11.28 -19.03
CA GLY A 9 2.83 -10.50 -18.50
C GLY A 9 2.47 -9.43 -17.46
N THR A 10 1.39 -8.68 -17.70
CA THR A 10 1.00 -7.55 -16.84
C THR A 10 0.24 -8.01 -15.59
N GLN A 11 -0.58 -9.05 -15.74
CA GLN A 11 -1.43 -9.58 -14.68
C GLN A 11 -0.61 -10.37 -13.64
N ALA A 12 0.33 -11.21 -14.09
CA ALA A 12 1.24 -11.93 -13.19
C ALA A 12 2.13 -10.97 -12.36
N LYS A 13 2.53 -9.83 -12.93
CA LYS A 13 3.29 -8.80 -12.21
C LYS A 13 2.44 -8.06 -11.18
N GLN A 14 1.16 -7.81 -11.49
CA GLN A 14 0.22 -7.26 -10.52
C GLN A 14 -0.05 -8.24 -9.37
N ASP A 15 -0.25 -9.52 -9.68
CA ASP A 15 -0.47 -10.57 -8.67
C ASP A 15 0.74 -10.75 -7.74
N TYR A 16 1.97 -10.56 -8.23
CA TYR A 16 3.17 -10.58 -7.37
C TYR A 16 3.18 -9.46 -6.32
N TYR A 17 2.61 -8.30 -6.63
CA TYR A 17 2.51 -7.18 -5.71
C TYR A 17 1.26 -7.23 -4.84
N LEU A 18 0.35 -8.17 -5.05
CA LEU A 18 -0.81 -8.34 -4.19
C LEU A 18 -0.49 -9.35 -3.10
N VAL A 19 -0.81 -8.99 -1.87
CA VAL A 19 -0.69 -9.87 -0.72
C VAL A 19 -2.09 -10.29 -0.33
N GLY A 20 -2.43 -11.54 -0.66
CA GLY A 20 -3.70 -12.13 -0.30
C GLY A 20 -3.58 -12.94 0.98
N LEU A 21 -4.45 -12.70 1.97
CA LEU A 21 -4.45 -13.45 3.24
C LEU A 21 -4.53 -14.98 3.04
N LYS A 22 -5.31 -15.41 2.05
CA LYS A 22 -5.46 -16.83 1.68
C LYS A 22 -4.14 -17.48 1.25
N GLN A 23 -3.22 -16.73 0.64
CA GLN A 23 -1.90 -17.24 0.23
C GLN A 23 -1.06 -17.69 1.45
N TYR A 24 -1.39 -17.17 2.63
CA TYR A 24 -0.72 -17.50 3.90
C TYR A 24 -1.60 -18.35 4.83
N GLY A 25 -2.71 -18.91 4.33
CA GLY A 25 -3.64 -19.71 5.13
C GLY A 25 -4.45 -18.89 6.15
N LEU A 26 -4.55 -17.58 5.95
CA LEU A 26 -5.24 -16.66 6.85
C LEU A 26 -6.65 -16.34 6.35
N GLN A 27 -7.58 -16.16 7.29
CA GLN A 27 -8.92 -15.67 7.00
C GLN A 27 -8.93 -14.15 6.88
N GLN A 28 -9.82 -13.61 6.05
CA GLN A 28 -10.02 -12.16 5.92
C GLN A 28 -11.06 -11.69 6.94
N PRO A 29 -10.66 -10.99 8.01
CA PRO A 29 -11.60 -10.27 8.86
C PRO A 29 -12.20 -9.09 8.09
N SER A 30 -13.37 -8.63 8.51
CA SER A 30 -13.96 -7.41 7.93
C SER A 30 -13.13 -6.19 8.33
N ALA A 31 -12.81 -5.37 7.34
CA ALA A 31 -12.16 -4.07 7.45
C ALA A 31 -13.17 -2.93 7.73
N GLN A 32 -14.48 -3.23 7.77
CA GLN A 32 -15.52 -2.22 7.85
C GLN A 32 -15.43 -1.41 9.14
N GLN A 33 -15.25 -0.09 9.00
CA GLN A 33 -15.13 0.80 10.15
C GLN A 33 -15.62 2.21 9.84
N LYS A 34 -16.56 2.71 10.66
CA LYS A 34 -16.99 4.11 10.61
C LYS A 34 -15.90 5.01 11.17
N LEU A 35 -15.67 6.14 10.50
CA LEU A 35 -14.72 7.15 10.97
C LEU A 35 -15.36 8.06 12.01
N THR A 36 -14.56 8.54 12.96
CA THR A 36 -15.00 9.57 13.90
C THR A 36 -15.01 10.94 13.22
N PRO A 37 -15.75 11.93 13.75
CA PRO A 37 -15.68 13.30 13.24
C PRO A 37 -14.25 13.86 13.20
N LEU A 38 -13.38 13.46 14.13
CA LEU A 38 -11.97 13.88 14.13
C LEU A 38 -11.19 13.25 12.98
N ASP A 39 -11.39 11.96 12.71
CA ASP A 39 -10.75 11.27 11.57
C ASP A 39 -11.17 11.89 10.23
N MET A 40 -12.42 12.39 10.15
CA MET A 40 -12.94 13.09 8.98
C MET A 40 -12.44 14.54 8.85
N ASN A 41 -12.01 15.16 9.96
CA ASN A 41 -11.54 16.54 10.03
C ASN A 41 -10.01 16.64 9.93
N MET A 42 -9.28 15.59 10.33
CA MET A 42 -7.86 15.44 10.04
C MET A 42 -7.73 15.37 8.53
N PRO A 43 -7.14 16.39 7.93
CA PRO A 43 -7.51 16.73 6.58
C PRO A 43 -7.12 15.59 5.63
N ARG A 44 -7.96 15.42 4.61
CA ARG A 44 -7.75 14.72 3.34
C ARG A 44 -6.48 15.19 2.58
N LEU A 45 -5.52 15.80 3.28
CA LEU A 45 -4.47 16.65 2.78
C LEU A 45 -3.21 15.88 2.41
N TYR A 46 -2.73 14.91 3.19
CA TYR A 46 -1.53 14.16 2.79
C TYR A 46 -1.54 12.78 3.47
N GLY A 47 -1.49 11.70 2.69
CA GLY A 47 -1.06 10.42 3.24
C GLY A 47 0.31 10.63 3.88
N ILE A 48 0.42 10.42 5.19
CA ILE A 48 1.69 10.55 5.91
C ILE A 48 2.67 9.57 5.25
N ARG A 49 3.81 10.10 4.79
CA ARG A 49 4.87 9.29 4.17
C ARG A 49 5.99 9.13 5.15
N LEU A 50 6.28 7.88 5.50
CA LEU A 50 7.43 7.51 6.30
C LEU A 50 8.36 6.67 5.41
N VAL A 51 9.62 7.11 5.29
CA VAL A 51 10.68 6.36 4.61
C VAL A 51 11.56 5.75 5.68
N LEU A 52 11.60 4.42 5.73
CA LEU A 52 12.45 3.68 6.65
C LEU A 52 13.61 3.05 5.86
N CYS A 53 14.85 3.45 6.19
CA CYS A 53 16.04 2.95 5.53
C CYS A 53 16.72 1.88 6.37
N PHE A 54 16.78 0.66 5.85
CA PHE A 54 17.48 -0.46 6.49
C PHE A 54 18.69 -0.86 5.66
N GLN A 55 19.82 -1.11 6.32
CA GLN A 55 20.98 -1.70 5.66
C GLN A 55 20.69 -3.18 5.40
N LEU A 56 20.81 -3.60 4.14
CA LEU A 56 20.72 -5.01 3.78
C LEU A 56 22.11 -5.68 3.88
N THR A 57 22.12 -6.98 4.15
CA THR A 57 23.34 -7.79 4.05
C THR A 57 23.77 -7.91 2.58
N SER A 58 25.08 -8.04 2.35
CA SER A 58 25.60 -8.24 0.99
C SER A 58 25.00 -9.51 0.37
N GLY A 59 24.52 -9.41 -0.87
CA GLY A 59 23.85 -10.52 -1.56
C GLY A 59 22.43 -10.82 -1.10
N ALA A 60 21.77 -9.88 -0.40
CA ALA A 60 20.37 -10.03 -0.03
C ALA A 60 19.48 -10.22 -1.27
N ASP A 61 18.79 -11.35 -1.30
CA ASP A 61 17.89 -11.74 -2.39
C ASP A 61 16.53 -11.02 -2.25
N ILE A 62 15.90 -10.68 -3.37
CA ILE A 62 14.50 -10.23 -3.45
C ILE A 62 13.55 -11.22 -2.77
N LEU A 63 13.90 -12.52 -2.69
CA LEU A 63 13.15 -13.52 -1.92
C LEU A 63 12.99 -13.16 -0.44
N GLN A 64 13.88 -12.33 0.13
CA GLN A 64 13.72 -11.80 1.49
C GLN A 64 12.46 -10.92 1.64
N MET A 65 11.89 -10.41 0.55
CA MET A 65 10.62 -9.66 0.56
C MET A 65 9.39 -10.54 0.89
N ASN A 66 9.51 -11.86 0.87
CA ASN A 66 8.44 -12.76 1.28
C ASN A 66 8.12 -12.64 2.79
N ASN A 67 9.13 -12.36 3.62
CA ASN A 67 8.95 -12.20 5.06
C ASN A 67 8.14 -10.95 5.42
N PRO A 68 8.44 -9.74 4.89
CA PRO A 68 7.59 -8.57 5.02
C PRO A 68 6.16 -8.79 4.54
N LYS A 69 5.95 -9.46 3.38
CA LYS A 69 4.60 -9.75 2.88
C LYS A 69 3.80 -10.64 3.83
N LYS A 70 4.43 -11.71 4.33
CA LYS A 70 3.84 -12.59 5.35
C LYS A 70 3.52 -11.81 6.64
N GLY A 71 4.47 -11.01 7.12
CA GLY A 71 4.28 -10.15 8.30
C GLY A 71 3.08 -9.23 8.14
N LEU A 72 2.99 -8.53 7.00
CA LEU A 72 1.88 -7.64 6.69
C LEU A 72 0.54 -8.39 6.62
N ALA A 73 0.51 -9.62 6.07
CA ALA A 73 -0.68 -10.47 6.09
C ALA A 73 -1.16 -10.75 7.51
N HIS A 74 -0.25 -11.13 8.42
CA HIS A 74 -0.60 -11.31 9.84
C HIS A 74 -1.03 -9.99 10.51
N THR A 75 -0.37 -8.86 10.22
CA THR A 75 -0.78 -7.56 10.75
C THR A 75 -2.21 -7.21 10.35
N VAL A 76 -2.58 -7.45 9.08
CA VAL A 76 -3.94 -7.21 8.58
C VAL A 76 -4.95 -8.11 9.29
N THR A 77 -4.61 -9.35 9.64
CA THR A 77 -5.55 -10.19 10.43
C THR A 77 -5.86 -9.60 11.81
N SER A 78 -4.91 -8.91 12.42
CA SER A 78 -5.10 -8.28 13.74
C SER A 78 -5.67 -6.86 13.63
N ILE A 79 -5.41 -6.17 12.52
CA ILE A 79 -5.82 -4.77 12.28
C ILE A 79 -6.44 -4.70 10.87
N PRO A 80 -7.70 -5.14 10.70
CA PRO A 80 -8.30 -5.38 9.39
C PRO A 80 -8.46 -4.12 8.53
N TRP A 81 -8.80 -3.01 9.18
CA TRP A 81 -9.15 -1.75 8.52
C TRP A 81 -7.99 -1.12 7.72
N ILE A 82 -6.73 -1.50 7.97
CA ILE A 82 -5.58 -1.00 7.18
C ILE A 82 -5.57 -1.54 5.75
N ALA A 83 -6.27 -2.64 5.48
CA ALA A 83 -6.42 -3.22 4.15
C ALA A 83 -7.73 -2.80 3.45
N GLY A 84 -8.58 -2.02 4.12
CA GLY A 84 -9.82 -1.52 3.56
C GLY A 84 -9.61 -0.33 2.61
N VAL A 85 -10.69 0.06 1.93
CA VAL A 85 -10.73 1.27 1.10
C VAL A 85 -11.69 2.28 1.70
N ILE A 86 -11.47 3.56 1.44
CA ILE A 86 -12.36 4.64 1.88
C ILE A 86 -13.50 4.75 0.88
N ASP A 87 -14.74 4.67 1.36
CA ASP A 87 -15.97 4.78 0.57
C ASP A 87 -17.02 5.62 1.32
N PRO A 88 -18.06 6.18 0.68
CA PRO A 88 -19.12 6.90 1.39
C PRO A 88 -19.76 6.04 2.49
N GLU A 89 -20.16 6.70 3.58
CA GLU A 89 -20.85 6.01 4.67
C GLU A 89 -22.25 5.56 4.21
N GLU A 90 -22.54 4.26 4.38
CA GLU A 90 -23.82 3.67 3.96
C GLU A 90 -25.01 4.30 4.70
N GLY A 91 -26.09 4.59 3.96
CA GLY A 91 -27.33 5.13 4.50
C GLY A 91 -27.27 6.59 4.94
N GLN A 92 -26.19 7.32 4.62
CA GLN A 92 -26.07 8.76 4.90
C GLN A 92 -26.43 9.60 3.68
N ASP A 93 -26.94 10.82 3.91
CA ASP A 93 -27.15 11.81 2.86
C ASP A 93 -25.79 12.16 2.22
N PRO A 94 -25.64 12.04 0.88
CA PRO A 94 -24.42 12.42 0.16
C PRO A 94 -23.88 13.81 0.51
N LYS A 95 -24.76 14.75 0.90
CA LYS A 95 -24.38 16.10 1.33
C LYS A 95 -23.58 16.14 2.63
N THR A 96 -23.69 15.13 3.47
CA THR A 96 -22.90 15.03 4.71
C THR A 96 -21.44 14.69 4.45
N ARG A 97 -21.11 14.21 3.23
CA ARG A 97 -19.75 13.85 2.78
C ARG A 97 -19.00 12.93 3.76
N ARG A 98 -19.75 12.14 4.54
CA ARG A 98 -19.22 11.15 5.47
C ARG A 98 -18.67 9.96 4.71
N VAL A 99 -17.57 9.43 5.22
CA VAL A 99 -16.89 8.28 4.64
C VAL A 99 -16.61 7.24 5.73
N GLN A 100 -16.46 6.00 5.30
CA GLN A 100 -16.11 4.87 6.14
C GLN A 100 -15.04 4.04 5.44
N ILE A 101 -14.39 3.17 6.20
CA ILE A 101 -13.55 2.11 5.64
C ILE A 101 -14.47 0.94 5.30
N VAL A 102 -14.34 0.39 4.09
CA VAL A 102 -15.05 -0.80 3.62
C VAL A 102 -14.06 -1.87 3.16
N ASP A 103 -14.55 -3.10 3.00
CA ASP A 103 -13.76 -4.24 2.57
C ASP A 103 -13.16 -4.03 1.16
N SER A 104 -11.87 -4.38 1.01
CA SER A 104 -11.19 -4.40 -0.29
C SER A 104 -11.28 -5.80 -0.92
N PRO A 105 -11.78 -5.92 -2.16
CA PRO A 105 -11.92 -7.22 -2.83
C PRO A 105 -10.58 -7.78 -3.37
N SER A 106 -9.56 -6.93 -3.55
CA SER A 106 -8.33 -7.26 -4.29
C SER A 106 -7.11 -7.56 -3.43
N GLY A 107 -7.26 -7.64 -2.10
CA GLY A 107 -6.12 -7.68 -1.18
C GLY A 107 -5.35 -6.35 -1.16
N PHE A 108 -4.20 -6.32 -0.49
CA PHE A 108 -3.41 -5.09 -0.33
C PHE A 108 -2.13 -5.12 -1.17
N LYS A 109 -1.77 -3.94 -1.71
CA LYS A 109 -0.62 -3.75 -2.61
C LYS A 109 0.66 -3.63 -1.79
N PHE A 110 1.65 -4.45 -2.12
CA PHE A 110 3.03 -4.40 -1.66
C PHE A 110 3.96 -4.29 -2.88
N PRO A 111 4.05 -3.10 -3.50
CA PRO A 111 4.92 -2.89 -4.65
C PRO A 111 6.39 -3.00 -4.23
N TYR A 112 7.19 -3.64 -5.08
CA TYR A 112 8.65 -3.68 -4.94
C TYR A 112 9.28 -3.10 -6.20
N LYS A 113 10.29 -2.25 -6.00
CA LYS A 113 11.08 -1.64 -7.05
C LYS A 113 12.54 -1.62 -6.62
N ASP A 114 13.41 -2.11 -7.50
CA ASP A 114 14.85 -1.92 -7.36
C ASP A 114 15.20 -0.48 -7.78
N LEU A 115 15.93 0.21 -6.91
CA LEU A 115 16.36 1.60 -7.08
C LEU A 115 17.88 1.76 -6.92
N SER A 116 18.64 0.66 -6.95
CA SER A 116 20.10 0.71 -6.76
C SER A 116 20.83 1.57 -7.80
N ASP A 117 20.29 1.68 -9.02
CA ASP A 117 20.85 2.54 -10.08
C ASP A 117 20.42 4.01 -9.97
N THR A 118 19.47 4.32 -9.08
CA THR A 118 18.81 5.63 -9.00
C THR A 118 19.10 6.36 -7.69
N LEU A 119 19.11 5.64 -6.57
CA LEU A 119 19.34 6.22 -5.24
C LEU A 119 20.80 6.04 -4.80
N PRO A 120 21.33 6.96 -3.98
CA PRO A 120 22.64 6.77 -3.37
C PRO A 120 22.67 5.50 -2.50
N SER A 121 23.86 4.92 -2.33
CA SER A 121 24.05 3.78 -1.45
C SER A 121 23.67 4.11 0.00
N TYR A 122 23.31 3.10 0.79
CA TYR A 122 23.01 3.29 2.22
C TYR A 122 24.15 3.99 2.96
N ALA A 123 25.41 3.66 2.65
CA ALA A 123 26.58 4.30 3.26
C ALA A 123 26.66 5.79 2.93
N ALA A 124 26.43 6.17 1.67
CA ALA A 124 26.40 7.56 1.25
C ALA A 124 25.24 8.35 1.88
N LEU A 125 24.06 7.73 2.01
CA LEU A 125 22.93 8.32 2.71
C LEU A 125 23.22 8.53 4.19
N LYS A 126 23.85 7.54 4.84
CA LYS A 126 24.22 7.59 6.26
C LYS A 126 25.24 8.69 6.55
N GLU A 127 26.25 8.86 5.70
CA GLU A 127 27.25 9.93 5.84
C GLU A 127 26.61 11.33 5.82
N LYS A 128 25.58 11.52 5.00
CA LYS A 128 24.82 12.78 4.89
C LYS A 128 23.65 12.90 5.87
N SER A 129 23.47 11.96 6.79
CA SER A 129 22.32 11.91 7.72
C SER A 129 20.94 11.82 7.04
N PHE A 130 20.83 11.05 5.96
CA PHE A 130 19.57 10.76 5.24
C PHE A 130 18.77 12.01 4.82
N PRO A 131 19.35 12.91 4.01
CA PRO A 131 18.68 14.15 3.64
C PRO A 131 17.46 13.86 2.74
N LEU A 132 16.33 14.53 3.02
CA LEU A 132 15.08 14.35 2.29
C LEU A 132 15.21 14.62 0.77
N SER A 133 16.15 15.47 0.36
CA SER A 133 16.41 15.78 -1.05
C SER A 133 16.82 14.58 -1.90
N GLU A 134 17.36 13.52 -1.28
CA GLU A 134 17.76 12.29 -1.97
C GLU A 134 16.55 11.35 -2.21
N PHE A 135 15.40 11.66 -1.63
CA PHE A 135 14.19 10.83 -1.68
C PHE A 135 13.10 11.50 -2.52
N SER A 136 13.21 11.39 -3.85
CA SER A 136 12.19 11.95 -4.75
C SER A 136 10.86 11.19 -4.68
N THR A 137 9.77 11.94 -4.51
CA THR A 137 8.40 11.45 -4.39
C THR A 137 7.96 10.56 -5.57
N ALA A 138 8.45 10.85 -6.78
CA ALA A 138 8.09 10.10 -7.99
C ALA A 138 8.71 8.70 -8.06
N GLN A 139 9.83 8.47 -7.34
CA GLN A 139 10.58 7.21 -7.39
C GLN A 139 10.15 6.22 -6.31
N LEU A 140 9.65 6.73 -5.18
CA LEU A 140 9.32 5.96 -3.97
C LEU A 140 7.86 5.50 -3.91
N GLY A 141 7.05 5.76 -4.93
CA GLY A 141 5.72 5.18 -5.09
C GLY A 141 4.68 6.13 -5.69
N PRO A 142 3.62 5.60 -6.34
CA PRO A 142 2.65 6.42 -7.02
C PRO A 142 1.84 7.27 -6.04
N ILE A 143 1.81 8.57 -6.33
CA ILE A 143 0.85 9.52 -5.79
C ILE A 143 -0.48 9.25 -6.50
N GLY A 144 -1.39 8.55 -5.84
CA GLY A 144 -2.80 8.81 -6.13
C GLY A 144 -3.15 10.12 -5.44
N VAL A 145 -3.67 11.10 -6.17
CA VAL A 145 -4.57 12.08 -5.55
C VAL A 145 -5.71 11.23 -4.98
N MET A 146 -6.07 11.40 -3.70
CA MET A 146 -7.32 10.81 -3.23
C MET A 146 -8.43 11.28 -4.19
N PRO A 147 -9.40 10.42 -4.54
CA PRO A 147 -10.57 10.88 -5.28
C PRO A 147 -11.10 12.12 -4.56
N GLN A 148 -11.27 13.22 -5.30
CA GLN A 148 -12.08 14.32 -4.80
C GLN A 148 -13.40 13.67 -4.37
N GLY A 149 -13.86 14.00 -3.15
CA GLY A 149 -15.22 13.57 -2.76
C GLY A 149 -16.19 14.00 -3.87
N PRO A 150 -17.29 13.27 -4.08
CA PRO A 150 -18.25 13.63 -5.12
C PRO A 150 -18.63 15.11 -4.96
N ASP A 151 -18.62 15.82 -6.08
CA ASP A 151 -19.02 17.24 -6.15
C ASP A 151 -20.41 17.43 -5.54
#